data_AF-A0A317HBH5-F1
#
_entry.id   AF-A0A317HBH5-F1
#
_cell.length_a   1.000
_cell.length_b   1.000
_cell.length_c   1.000
_cell.angle_alpha   90.00
_cell.angle_beta   90.00
_cell.angle_gamma   90.00
#
_symmetry.space_group_name_H-M   'P 1'
#
loop_
_entity.id
_entity.type
_entity.pdbx_description
1 polymer ?
#
loop_
_entity_poly.entity_id
_entity_poly.type
_entity_poly.pdbx_seq_one_letter_code
_entity_poly.pdbx_strand_id
1 'polypeptide(L)'
;MSKAEDLVKNVSEKVEKNETATEELARIQLESARLQKKLLEADLEAKELEQQERQFNLKDLKGRLADRQLKEVQAQQKREAQGRTFAQEETTDRVNFAACSHRKGGIVSPRDMRALTRGGDEDQYSVIKHQMINGDIWVRCLRCRKTWTPPVKSNFYFRDGKVVAPKDGVFSQEKFDAAVAEYKRAVQFPTRNVMSGSVQCRFFTVNEAGQEIDGAAQYRENVKDSNLR
;
A
#
# COMPACT_ATOMS: atom_id res chain seq x y z
N MET A 1 36.28 27.74 -104.77
CA MET A 1 36.39 28.65 -103.61
C MET A 1 35.41 28.24 -102.50
N SER A 2 35.50 27.04 -101.90
CA SER A 2 34.48 26.64 -100.89
C SER A 2 34.97 25.94 -99.62
N LYS A 3 36.29 25.77 -99.39
CA LYS A 3 36.79 25.08 -98.19
C LYS A 3 37.12 26.00 -97.00
N ALA A 4 37.32 27.30 -97.25
CA ALA A 4 37.68 28.26 -96.19
C ALA A 4 36.44 28.82 -95.45
N GLU A 5 35.32 28.99 -96.14
CA GLU A 5 34.08 29.54 -95.54
C GLU A 5 33.36 28.50 -94.65
N ASP A 6 33.44 27.21 -94.97
CA ASP A 6 32.85 26.12 -94.17
C ASP A 6 33.60 25.86 -92.85
N LEU A 7 34.90 26.18 -92.80
CA LEU A 7 35.72 26.06 -91.59
C LEU A 7 35.47 27.23 -90.64
N VAL A 8 35.26 28.44 -91.15
CA VAL A 8 34.94 29.62 -90.33
C VAL A 8 33.52 29.54 -89.75
N LYS A 9 32.54 29.03 -90.52
CA LYS A 9 31.20 28.75 -89.99
C LYS A 9 31.20 27.65 -88.91
N ASN A 10 31.98 26.59 -89.07
CA ASN A 10 32.10 25.52 -88.07
C ASN A 10 32.79 25.98 -86.77
N VAL A 11 33.73 26.91 -86.85
CA VAL A 11 34.41 27.47 -85.67
C VAL A 11 33.50 28.47 -84.96
N SER A 12 32.77 29.31 -85.69
CA SER A 12 31.74 30.22 -85.15
C SER A 12 30.65 29.48 -84.40
N GLU A 13 30.05 28.42 -84.99
CA GLU A 13 29.02 27.61 -84.33
C GLU A 13 29.55 26.85 -83.11
N LYS A 14 30.83 26.43 -83.11
CA LYS A 14 31.45 25.76 -81.96
C LYS A 14 31.79 26.72 -80.82
N VAL A 15 32.07 27.99 -81.11
CA VAL A 15 32.31 29.02 -80.10
C VAL A 15 30.99 29.47 -79.47
N GLU A 16 29.94 29.71 -80.25
CA GLU A 16 28.59 30.01 -79.72
C GLU A 16 27.97 28.83 -78.92
N LYS A 17 28.20 27.58 -79.35
CA LYS A 17 27.78 26.38 -78.60
C LYS A 17 28.57 26.17 -77.30
N ASN A 18 29.80 26.66 -77.21
CA ASN A 18 30.60 26.58 -75.99
C ASN A 18 30.23 27.67 -74.99
N GLU A 19 29.95 28.90 -75.43
CA GLU A 19 29.48 29.99 -74.56
C GLU A 19 28.13 29.65 -73.93
N THR A 20 27.19 29.10 -74.71
CA THR A 20 25.89 28.62 -74.20
C THR A 20 26.01 27.45 -73.22
N ALA A 21 26.93 26.50 -73.45
CA ALA A 21 27.19 25.40 -72.52
C ALA A 21 27.84 25.87 -71.20
N THR A 22 28.72 26.88 -71.25
CA THR A 22 29.31 27.47 -70.05
C THR A 22 28.31 28.28 -69.22
N GLU A 23 27.37 28.98 -69.87
CA GLU A 23 26.27 29.68 -69.17
C GLU A 23 25.29 28.69 -68.54
N GLU A 24 24.96 27.58 -69.20
CA GLU A 24 24.15 26.50 -68.61
C GLU A 24 24.83 25.87 -67.40
N LEU A 25 26.14 25.59 -67.46
CA LEU A 25 26.92 25.08 -66.34
C LEU A 25 26.94 26.05 -65.15
N ALA A 26 27.14 27.36 -65.41
CA ALA A 26 27.09 28.38 -64.37
C ALA A 26 25.70 28.48 -63.73
N ARG A 27 24.63 28.31 -64.52
CA ARG A 27 23.25 28.32 -64.03
C ARG A 27 22.95 27.09 -63.16
N ILE A 28 23.41 25.91 -63.56
CA ILE A 28 23.31 24.66 -62.76
C ILE A 28 24.12 24.77 -61.46
N GLN A 29 25.31 25.38 -61.49
CA GLN A 29 26.11 25.63 -60.29
C GLN A 29 25.42 26.61 -59.33
N LEU A 30 24.79 27.66 -59.84
CA LEU A 30 24.06 28.63 -59.03
C LEU A 30 22.78 28.02 -58.42
N GLU A 31 22.10 27.15 -59.17
CA GLU A 31 20.92 26.41 -58.70
C GLU A 31 21.29 25.35 -57.66
N SER A 32 22.36 24.58 -57.87
CA SER A 32 22.87 23.63 -56.88
C SER A 32 23.34 24.31 -55.58
N ALA A 33 24.00 25.46 -55.65
CA ALA A 33 24.37 26.25 -54.48
C ALA A 33 23.14 26.77 -53.71
N ARG A 34 22.08 27.18 -54.42
CA ARG A 34 20.78 27.54 -53.80
C ARG A 34 20.13 26.37 -53.10
N LEU A 35 20.15 25.18 -53.72
CA LEU A 35 19.59 23.97 -53.12
C LEU A 35 20.39 23.52 -51.89
N GLN A 36 21.72 23.59 -51.93
CA GLN A 36 22.57 23.31 -50.78
C GLN A 36 22.31 24.27 -49.62
N LYS A 37 22.14 25.57 -49.90
CA LYS A 37 21.78 26.55 -48.88
C LYS A 37 20.44 26.23 -48.22
N LYS A 38 19.41 25.87 -49.01
CA LYS A 38 18.10 25.47 -48.49
C LYS A 38 18.15 24.19 -47.66
N LEU A 39 18.95 23.20 -48.08
CA LEU A 39 19.17 21.98 -47.30
C LEU A 39 19.83 22.28 -45.95
N LEU A 40 20.85 23.13 -45.94
CA LEU A 40 21.52 23.54 -44.70
C LEU A 40 20.59 24.32 -43.77
N GLU A 41 19.74 25.20 -44.30
CA GLU A 41 18.73 25.93 -43.52
C GLU A 41 17.71 24.95 -42.91
N ALA A 42 17.20 24.00 -43.69
CA ALA A 42 16.28 22.97 -43.20
C ALA A 42 16.93 22.03 -42.15
N ASP A 43 18.20 21.66 -42.34
CA ASP A 43 18.95 20.85 -41.37
C ASP A 43 19.19 21.60 -40.05
N LEU A 44 19.37 22.92 -40.11
CA LEU A 44 19.55 23.76 -38.93
C LEU A 44 18.24 23.89 -38.16
N GLU A 45 17.13 24.14 -38.86
CA GLU A 45 15.78 24.19 -38.28
C GLU A 45 15.39 22.84 -37.64
N ALA A 46 15.67 21.72 -38.31
CA ALA A 46 15.42 20.38 -37.76
C ALA A 46 16.19 20.13 -36.46
N LYS A 47 17.47 20.57 -36.38
CA LYS A 47 18.29 20.46 -35.16
C LYS A 47 17.77 21.35 -34.03
N GLU A 48 17.26 22.53 -34.34
CA GLU A 48 16.66 23.42 -33.34
C GLU A 48 15.38 22.82 -32.77
N LEU A 49 14.51 22.25 -33.62
CA LEU A 49 13.31 21.55 -33.18
C LEU A 49 13.65 20.34 -32.32
N GLU A 50 14.64 19.54 -32.70
CA GLU A 50 15.10 18.39 -31.90
C GLU A 50 15.63 18.83 -30.52
N GLN A 51 16.36 19.94 -30.46
CA GLN A 51 16.82 20.51 -29.18
C GLN A 51 15.65 20.96 -28.31
N GLN A 52 14.62 21.58 -28.89
CA GLN A 52 13.42 21.98 -28.16
C GLN A 52 12.67 20.77 -27.61
N GLU A 53 12.46 19.72 -28.42
CA GLU A 53 11.82 18.48 -27.97
C GLU A 53 12.59 17.84 -26.81
N ARG A 54 13.93 17.77 -26.92
CA ARG A 54 14.78 17.26 -25.82
C ARG A 54 14.61 18.08 -24.55
N GLN A 55 14.52 19.42 -24.65
CA GLN A 55 14.28 20.27 -23.49
C GLN A 55 12.91 20.03 -22.85
N PHE A 56 11.85 19.89 -23.65
CA PHE A 56 10.51 19.57 -23.13
C PHE A 56 10.46 18.20 -22.47
N ASN A 57 11.08 17.19 -23.08
CA ASN A 57 11.19 15.85 -22.51
C ASN A 57 11.93 15.87 -21.17
N LEU A 58 13.03 16.63 -21.06
CA LEU A 58 13.73 16.79 -19.79
C LEU A 58 12.89 17.49 -18.71
N LYS A 59 12.08 18.49 -19.09
CA LYS A 59 11.16 19.16 -18.16
C LYS A 59 10.07 18.21 -17.67
N ASP A 60 9.45 17.45 -18.56
CA ASP A 60 8.43 16.46 -18.21
C ASP A 60 9.00 15.35 -17.32
N LEU A 61 10.18 14.80 -17.67
CA LEU A 61 10.86 13.81 -16.84
C LEU A 61 11.16 14.34 -15.44
N LYS A 62 11.63 15.59 -15.31
CA LYS A 62 11.84 16.23 -14.00
C LYS A 62 10.52 16.37 -13.22
N GLY A 63 9.43 16.77 -13.87
CA GLY A 63 8.11 16.84 -13.26
C GLY A 63 7.65 15.47 -12.74
N ARG A 64 7.72 14.43 -13.56
CA ARG A 64 7.34 13.06 -13.17
C ARG A 64 8.19 12.51 -12.02
N LEU A 65 9.49 12.83 -11.98
CA LEU A 65 10.37 12.43 -10.88
C LEU A 65 10.00 13.15 -9.58
N ALA A 66 9.73 14.46 -9.65
CA ALA A 66 9.27 15.23 -8.49
C ALA A 66 7.93 14.68 -7.94
N ASP A 67 6.99 14.34 -8.83
CA ASP A 67 5.71 13.73 -8.44
C ASP A 67 5.88 12.38 -7.74
N ARG A 68 6.81 11.54 -8.21
CA ARG A 68 7.12 10.25 -7.56
C ARG A 68 7.70 10.48 -6.17
N GLN A 69 8.68 11.36 -6.04
CA GLN A 69 9.27 11.70 -4.75
C GLN A 69 8.22 12.24 -3.78
N LEU A 70 7.33 13.13 -4.25
CA LEU A 70 6.26 13.67 -3.44
C LEU A 70 5.28 12.57 -2.98
N LYS A 71 4.92 11.63 -3.86
CA LYS A 71 4.07 10.48 -3.51
C LYS A 71 4.74 9.56 -2.48
N GLU A 72 6.04 9.31 -2.60
CA GLU A 72 6.81 8.51 -1.65
C GLU A 72 6.85 9.16 -0.28
N VAL A 73 7.16 10.47 -0.22
CA VAL A 73 7.16 11.24 1.03
C VAL A 73 5.77 11.27 1.66
N GLN A 74 4.71 11.49 0.86
CA GLN A 74 3.34 11.44 1.35
C GLN A 74 2.95 10.05 1.87
N ALA A 75 3.37 8.97 1.19
CA ALA A 75 3.12 7.61 1.64
C ALA A 75 3.83 7.33 2.97
N GLN A 76 5.07 7.79 3.12
CA GLN A 76 5.81 7.66 4.37
C GLN A 76 5.13 8.44 5.50
N GLN A 77 4.79 9.71 5.27
CA GLN A 77 4.08 10.53 6.26
C GLN A 77 2.73 9.92 6.67
N LYS A 78 1.97 9.37 5.70
CA LYS A 78 0.71 8.67 5.99
C LYS A 78 0.93 7.43 6.87
N ARG A 79 1.95 6.62 6.59
CA ARG A 79 2.29 5.44 7.42
C ARG A 79 2.69 5.86 8.83
N GLU A 80 3.51 6.89 8.97
CA GLU A 80 3.92 7.41 10.28
C GLU A 80 2.74 7.97 11.07
N ALA A 81 1.86 8.74 10.42
CA ALA A 81 0.64 9.27 11.04
C ALA A 81 -0.30 8.13 11.48
N GLN A 82 -0.53 7.13 10.63
CA GLN A 82 -1.32 5.95 10.97
C GLN A 82 -0.73 5.19 12.16
N GLY A 83 0.60 4.99 12.19
CA GLY A 83 1.28 4.35 13.30
C GLY A 83 1.07 5.09 14.63
N ARG A 84 1.11 6.43 14.62
CA ARG A 84 0.81 7.26 15.80
C ARG A 84 -0.64 7.10 16.26
N THR A 85 -1.59 7.12 15.34
CA THR A 85 -3.02 6.93 15.65
C THR A 85 -3.25 5.57 16.31
N PHE A 86 -2.70 4.49 15.75
CA PHE A 86 -2.84 3.16 16.35
C PHE A 86 -2.21 3.06 17.74
N ALA A 87 -1.03 3.66 17.96
CA ALA A 87 -0.38 3.68 19.27
C ALA A 87 -1.19 4.48 20.31
N GLN A 88 -1.78 5.60 19.90
CA GLN A 88 -2.64 6.42 20.76
C GLN A 88 -3.95 5.69 21.11
N GLU A 89 -4.57 5.03 20.13
CA GLU A 89 -5.74 4.20 20.33
C GLU A 89 -5.44 3.05 21.29
N GLU A 90 -4.34 2.33 21.10
CA GLU A 90 -3.93 1.23 21.98
C GLU A 90 -3.71 1.72 23.42
N THR A 91 -3.07 2.87 23.59
CA THR A 91 -2.88 3.49 24.91
C THR A 91 -4.22 3.82 25.57
N THR A 92 -5.14 4.40 24.79
CA THR A 92 -6.49 4.73 25.25
C THR A 92 -7.27 3.48 25.63
N ASP A 93 -7.21 2.44 24.80
CA ASP A 93 -7.82 1.13 25.05
C ASP A 93 -7.29 0.51 26.34
N ARG A 94 -5.97 0.50 26.56
CA ARG A 94 -5.36 -0.01 27.81
C ARG A 94 -5.87 0.72 29.04
N VAL A 95 -5.94 2.06 28.99
CA VAL A 95 -6.50 2.87 30.09
C VAL A 95 -7.98 2.57 30.30
N ASN A 96 -8.75 2.39 29.23
CA ASN A 96 -10.17 2.04 29.30
C ASN A 96 -10.39 0.66 29.91
N PHE A 97 -9.58 -0.32 29.50
CA PHE A 97 -9.65 -1.69 30.00
C PHE A 97 -9.35 -1.76 31.49
N ALA A 98 -8.34 -1.03 31.95
CA ALA A 98 -7.95 -0.99 33.37
C ALA A 98 -9.02 -0.31 34.25
N ALA A 99 -9.72 0.70 33.72
CA ALA A 99 -10.72 1.46 34.46
C ALA A 99 -12.15 0.90 34.36
N CYS A 100 -12.41 -0.06 33.47
CA CYS A 100 -13.75 -0.55 33.22
C CYS A 100 -14.14 -1.70 34.16
N SER A 101 -15.29 -1.56 34.80
CA SER A 101 -15.91 -2.62 35.62
C SER A 101 -16.55 -3.74 34.80
N HIS A 102 -16.77 -3.52 33.49
CA HIS A 102 -17.52 -4.38 32.57
C HIS A 102 -18.98 -4.69 32.97
N ARG A 103 -19.46 -4.20 34.12
CA ARG A 103 -20.83 -4.37 34.62
C ARG A 103 -21.79 -3.38 33.97
N LYS A 104 -23.09 -3.69 34.03
CA LYS A 104 -24.19 -2.78 33.70
C LYS A 104 -24.49 -1.87 34.91
N GLY A 105 -25.39 -0.90 34.72
CA GLY A 105 -25.73 0.07 35.76
C GLY A 105 -24.65 1.14 35.98
N GLY A 106 -24.60 1.67 37.20
CA GLY A 106 -23.76 2.78 37.64
C GLY A 106 -24.59 4.03 37.94
N ILE A 107 -24.48 4.55 39.17
CA ILE A 107 -25.07 5.84 39.56
C ILE A 107 -24.21 6.94 38.97
N VAL A 108 -24.80 7.71 38.06
CA VAL A 108 -24.16 8.90 37.48
C VAL A 108 -24.38 10.05 38.44
N SER A 109 -23.29 10.61 38.97
CA SER A 109 -23.34 11.89 39.66
C SER A 109 -22.69 12.97 38.79
N PRO A 110 -23.08 14.25 38.92
CA PRO A 110 -22.41 15.35 38.21
C PRO A 110 -20.90 15.44 38.49
N ARG A 111 -20.43 14.84 39.60
CA ARG A 111 -19.02 14.76 39.97
C ARG A 111 -18.29 13.55 39.39
N ASP A 112 -19.00 12.49 39.01
CA ASP A 112 -18.43 11.30 38.38
C ASP A 112 -19.27 10.82 37.19
N MET A 113 -18.95 11.39 36.03
CA MET A 113 -19.51 10.99 34.74
C MET A 113 -18.88 9.72 34.19
N ARG A 114 -17.84 9.15 34.84
CA ARG A 114 -17.17 7.92 34.36
C ARG A 114 -18.09 6.71 34.48
N ALA A 115 -19.08 6.75 35.38
CA ALA A 115 -20.13 5.75 35.50
C ALA A 115 -20.91 5.52 34.18
N LEU A 116 -21.08 6.55 33.34
CA LEU A 116 -21.79 6.41 32.05
C LEU A 116 -21.06 5.50 31.06
N THR A 117 -19.73 5.55 31.06
CA THR A 117 -18.91 4.92 30.02
C THR A 117 -18.11 3.72 30.52
N ARG A 118 -17.76 3.65 31.82
CA ARG A 118 -16.81 2.67 32.36
C ARG A 118 -17.25 2.00 33.67
N GLY A 119 -18.20 2.57 34.42
CA GLY A 119 -18.59 2.10 35.77
C GLY A 119 -19.97 1.46 35.82
N GLY A 120 -20.14 0.39 36.59
CA GLY A 120 -21.41 -0.29 36.77
C GLY A 120 -21.39 -1.14 38.05
N ASP A 121 -22.53 -1.19 38.73
CA ASP A 121 -22.73 -1.82 40.03
C ASP A 121 -23.74 -2.97 39.97
N GLU A 122 -24.44 -3.17 38.84
CA GLU A 122 -25.36 -4.28 38.68
C GLU A 122 -24.61 -5.64 38.66
N ASP A 123 -25.35 -6.70 38.98
CA ASP A 123 -24.86 -8.08 38.89
C ASP A 123 -24.61 -8.53 37.44
N GLN A 124 -25.26 -7.89 36.48
CA GLN A 124 -25.20 -8.25 35.07
C GLN A 124 -24.05 -7.53 34.36
N TYR A 125 -23.36 -8.26 33.48
CA TYR A 125 -22.25 -7.70 32.70
C TYR A 125 -22.74 -7.08 31.39
N SER A 126 -22.08 -6.00 30.97
CA SER A 126 -22.28 -5.33 29.69
C SER A 126 -21.36 -5.94 28.62
N VAL A 127 -21.55 -7.23 28.39
CA VAL A 127 -20.79 -8.00 27.39
C VAL A 127 -21.71 -8.70 26.41
N ILE A 128 -21.26 -8.87 25.18
CA ILE A 128 -21.87 -9.73 24.16
C ILE A 128 -21.01 -10.98 24.03
N LYS A 129 -21.68 -12.14 23.94
CA LYS A 129 -21.05 -13.42 23.66
C LYS A 129 -21.44 -13.85 22.25
N HIS A 130 -20.45 -14.24 21.46
CA HIS A 130 -20.64 -14.78 20.12
C HIS A 130 -19.91 -16.11 19.99
N GLN A 131 -20.60 -17.16 19.56
CA GLN A 131 -19.98 -18.43 19.25
C GLN A 131 -19.54 -18.45 17.79
N MET A 132 -18.24 -18.55 17.56
CA MET A 132 -17.62 -18.61 16.25
C MET A 132 -17.86 -19.98 15.59
N ILE A 133 -17.59 -20.04 14.28
CA ILE A 133 -17.79 -21.25 13.45
C ILE A 133 -17.02 -22.46 13.98
N ASN A 134 -15.83 -22.24 14.56
CA ASN A 134 -15.01 -23.28 15.17
C ASN A 134 -15.46 -23.68 16.59
N GLY A 135 -16.61 -23.18 17.06
CA GLY A 135 -17.17 -23.47 18.38
C GLY A 135 -16.65 -22.60 19.52
N ASP A 136 -15.64 -21.76 19.27
CA ASP A 136 -15.07 -20.85 20.28
C ASP A 136 -16.04 -19.73 20.65
N ILE A 137 -16.01 -19.29 21.90
CA ILE A 137 -16.85 -18.19 22.37
C ILE A 137 -16.00 -16.93 22.48
N TRP A 138 -16.41 -15.88 21.79
CA TRP A 138 -15.79 -14.57 21.88
C TRP A 138 -16.66 -13.70 22.75
N VAL A 139 -16.06 -13.09 23.77
CA VAL A 139 -16.77 -12.19 24.68
C VAL A 139 -16.25 -10.79 24.45
N ARG A 140 -17.13 -9.83 24.17
CA ARG A 140 -16.74 -8.43 23.95
C ARG A 140 -17.51 -7.51 24.88
N CYS A 141 -16.80 -6.66 25.61
CA CYS A 141 -17.41 -5.62 26.42
C CYS A 141 -17.93 -4.48 25.54
N LEU A 142 -19.20 -4.11 25.71
CA LEU A 142 -19.81 -3.03 24.93
C LEU A 142 -19.39 -1.63 25.40
N ARG A 143 -18.78 -1.55 26.59
CA ARG A 143 -18.34 -0.29 27.19
C ARG A 143 -16.92 0.07 26.79
N CYS A 144 -15.95 -0.75 27.19
CA CYS A 144 -14.55 -0.49 26.91
C CYS A 144 -14.02 -1.17 25.64
N ARG A 145 -14.80 -2.04 24.98
CA ARG A 145 -14.38 -2.83 23.80
C ARG A 145 -13.31 -3.88 24.05
N LYS A 146 -13.00 -4.19 25.33
CA LYS A 146 -12.14 -5.33 25.65
C LYS A 146 -12.79 -6.62 25.11
N THR A 147 -11.99 -7.40 24.39
CA THR A 147 -12.40 -8.69 23.82
C THR A 147 -11.62 -9.79 24.50
N TRP A 148 -12.33 -10.80 25.00
CA TRP A 148 -11.77 -12.05 25.48
C TRP A 148 -11.98 -13.11 24.40
N THR A 149 -10.87 -13.59 23.85
CA THR A 149 -10.81 -14.71 22.92
C THR A 149 -10.10 -15.89 23.61
N PRO A 150 -10.31 -17.13 23.13
CA PRO A 150 -9.54 -18.27 23.61
C PRO A 150 -8.03 -17.99 23.46
N PRO A 151 -7.24 -18.11 24.54
CA PRO A 151 -5.82 -17.80 24.49
C PRO A 151 -5.08 -18.81 23.63
N VAL A 152 -4.25 -18.29 22.72
CA VAL A 152 -3.42 -19.08 21.81
C VAL A 152 -2.00 -19.14 22.36
N LYS A 153 -1.42 -20.34 22.48
CA LYS A 153 -0.10 -20.53 23.11
C LYS A 153 1.01 -19.71 22.45
N SER A 154 0.96 -19.54 21.13
CA SER A 154 1.96 -18.79 20.37
C SER A 154 2.07 -17.31 20.78
N ASN A 155 1.03 -16.72 21.39
CA ASN A 155 1.03 -15.33 21.86
C ASN A 155 1.74 -15.12 23.22
N PHE A 156 2.18 -16.19 23.87
CA PHE A 156 2.75 -16.14 25.23
C PHE A 156 4.25 -16.48 25.27
N TYR A 157 4.93 -16.30 24.14
CA TYR A 157 6.39 -16.34 24.05
C TYR A 157 6.94 -14.93 24.23
N PHE A 158 7.85 -14.76 25.20
CA PHE A 158 8.38 -13.45 25.54
C PHE A 158 9.91 -13.40 25.46
N ARG A 159 10.44 -12.25 25.06
CA ARG A 159 11.84 -11.85 25.19
C ARG A 159 11.87 -10.38 25.62
N ASP A 160 12.61 -10.06 26.68
CA ASP A 160 12.71 -8.70 27.24
C ASP A 160 11.34 -8.04 27.53
N GLY A 161 10.37 -8.85 28.00
CA GLY A 161 9.01 -8.40 28.30
C GLY A 161 8.12 -8.14 27.09
N LYS A 162 8.62 -8.31 25.86
CA LYS A 162 7.85 -8.17 24.61
C LYS A 162 7.40 -9.54 24.10
N VAL A 163 6.20 -9.59 23.51
CA VAL A 163 5.71 -10.79 22.81
C VAL A 163 6.55 -10.97 21.54
N VAL A 164 7.06 -12.19 21.33
CA VAL A 164 7.89 -12.56 20.19
C VAL A 164 7.42 -13.88 19.58
N ALA A 165 7.91 -14.20 18.40
CA ALA A 165 7.62 -15.48 17.76
C ALA A 165 8.09 -16.67 18.63
N PRO A 166 7.43 -17.84 18.54
CA PRO A 166 7.80 -19.01 19.35
C PRO A 166 9.25 -19.46 19.24
N LYS A 167 9.91 -19.19 18.10
CA LYS A 167 11.32 -19.53 17.87
C LYS A 167 12.28 -18.63 18.67
N ASP A 168 11.86 -17.41 18.99
CA ASP A 168 12.72 -16.39 19.58
C ASP A 168 12.46 -16.19 21.09
N GLY A 169 11.32 -16.64 21.61
CA GLY A 169 10.92 -16.38 22.99
C GLY A 169 11.01 -17.58 23.92
N VAL A 170 10.85 -17.29 25.22
CA VAL A 170 10.55 -18.30 26.23
C VAL A 170 9.05 -18.27 26.52
N PHE A 171 8.42 -19.45 26.54
CA PHE A 171 7.01 -19.58 26.85
C PHE A 171 6.74 -19.30 28.33
N SER A 172 5.81 -18.39 28.60
CA SER A 172 5.39 -18.06 29.97
C SER A 172 4.08 -18.77 30.32
N GLN A 173 4.20 -19.92 31.00
CA GLN A 173 3.06 -20.71 31.44
C GLN A 173 2.14 -19.93 32.38
N GLU A 174 2.69 -19.17 33.33
CA GLU A 174 1.92 -18.39 34.31
C GLU A 174 0.99 -17.36 33.63
N LYS A 175 1.51 -16.62 32.64
CA LYS A 175 0.71 -15.63 31.90
C LYS A 175 -0.36 -16.29 31.05
N PHE A 176 -0.04 -17.44 30.45
CA PHE A 176 -1.01 -18.21 29.68
C PHE A 176 -2.15 -18.71 30.57
N ASP A 177 -1.85 -19.29 31.73
CA ASP A 177 -2.86 -19.79 32.67
C ASP A 177 -3.72 -18.67 33.25
N ALA A 178 -3.12 -17.51 33.55
CA ALA A 178 -3.86 -16.33 33.96
C ALA A 178 -4.86 -15.87 32.88
N ALA A 179 -4.44 -15.85 31.62
CA ALA A 179 -5.31 -15.52 30.49
C ALA A 179 -6.43 -16.56 30.28
N VAL A 180 -6.12 -17.85 30.43
CA VAL A 180 -7.12 -18.94 30.39
C VAL A 180 -8.15 -18.76 31.51
N ALA A 181 -7.71 -18.47 32.72
CA ALA A 181 -8.59 -18.24 33.86
C ALA A 181 -9.47 -17.00 33.67
N GLU A 182 -8.91 -15.91 33.14
CA GLU A 182 -9.68 -14.71 32.79
C GLU A 182 -10.72 -15.01 31.70
N TYR A 183 -10.34 -15.71 30.63
CA TYR A 183 -11.24 -16.11 29.56
C TYR A 183 -12.41 -16.97 30.09
N LYS A 184 -12.12 -17.99 30.91
CA LYS A 184 -13.15 -18.85 31.51
C LYS A 184 -14.13 -18.04 32.36
N ARG A 185 -13.65 -17.07 33.15
CA ARG A 185 -14.51 -16.14 33.89
C ARG A 185 -15.38 -15.30 32.96
N ALA A 186 -14.81 -14.76 31.88
CA ALA A 186 -15.53 -13.92 30.94
C ALA A 186 -16.66 -14.67 30.21
N VAL A 187 -16.41 -15.92 29.81
CA VAL A 187 -17.44 -16.80 29.22
C VAL A 187 -18.60 -17.03 30.18
N GLN A 188 -18.34 -17.05 31.49
CA GLN A 188 -19.33 -17.26 32.54
C GLN A 188 -20.01 -15.97 33.04
N PHE A 189 -19.66 -14.79 32.51
CA PHE A 189 -20.28 -13.55 32.97
C PHE A 189 -21.81 -13.61 32.85
N PRO A 190 -22.57 -13.33 33.93
CA PRO A 190 -24.02 -13.31 33.86
C PRO A 190 -24.47 -12.16 32.97
N THR A 191 -25.24 -12.48 31.95
CA THR A 191 -25.77 -11.51 30.99
C THR A 191 -27.24 -11.80 30.71
N ARG A 192 -28.02 -10.75 30.47
CA ARG A 192 -29.44 -10.86 30.03
C ARG A 192 -29.59 -11.07 28.51
N ASN A 193 -28.50 -11.17 27.76
CA ASN A 193 -28.55 -11.42 26.32
C ASN A 193 -28.39 -12.90 26.01
N VAL A 194 -29.03 -13.33 24.92
CA VAL A 194 -28.80 -14.66 24.36
C VAL A 194 -27.47 -14.64 23.62
N MET A 195 -26.66 -15.68 23.81
CA MET A 195 -25.41 -15.85 23.05
C MET A 195 -25.76 -15.98 21.57
N SER A 196 -25.23 -15.07 20.75
CA SER A 196 -25.30 -15.20 19.30
C SER A 196 -24.34 -16.30 18.84
N GLY A 197 -24.63 -16.98 17.74
CA GLY A 197 -23.79 -18.06 17.25
C GLY A 197 -23.77 -18.10 15.72
N SER A 198 -22.63 -18.48 15.19
CA SER A 198 -22.47 -18.89 13.80
C SER A 198 -22.83 -20.37 13.64
N VAL A 199 -23.07 -20.81 12.40
CA VAL A 199 -23.14 -22.25 12.08
C VAL A 199 -21.81 -22.88 12.48
N GLN A 200 -21.86 -23.95 13.28
CA GLN A 200 -20.66 -24.65 13.71
C GLN A 200 -20.17 -25.57 12.60
N CYS A 201 -18.96 -25.33 12.10
CA CYS A 201 -18.30 -26.21 11.17
C CYS A 201 -17.20 -26.98 11.91
N ARG A 202 -17.19 -28.30 11.77
CA ARG A 202 -16.07 -29.13 12.23
C ARG A 202 -14.99 -29.11 11.16
N PHE A 203 -13.87 -28.49 11.47
CA PHE A 203 -12.71 -28.47 10.60
C PHE A 203 -11.85 -29.69 10.92
N PHE A 204 -11.45 -30.44 9.90
CA PHE A 204 -10.53 -31.55 10.03
C PHE A 204 -9.29 -31.28 9.20
N THR A 205 -8.14 -31.64 9.74
CA THR A 205 -6.86 -31.62 9.04
C THR A 205 -6.23 -33.00 9.14
N VAL A 206 -5.48 -33.40 8.12
CA VAL A 206 -4.82 -34.71 8.10
C VAL A 206 -3.37 -34.51 8.49
N ASN A 207 -2.90 -35.24 9.50
CA ASN A 207 -1.49 -35.20 9.90
C ASN A 207 -0.60 -36.01 8.94
N GLU A 208 0.72 -35.95 9.14
CA GLU A 208 1.70 -36.72 8.34
C GLU A 208 1.49 -38.24 8.45
N ALA A 209 0.81 -38.70 9.51
CA ALA A 209 0.45 -40.10 9.74
C ALA A 209 -0.94 -40.49 9.15
N GLY A 210 -1.61 -39.59 8.43
CA GLY A 210 -2.91 -39.85 7.81
C GLY A 210 -4.12 -39.82 8.75
N GLN A 211 -3.93 -39.40 10.01
CA GLN A 211 -5.01 -39.29 11.01
C GLN A 211 -5.69 -37.92 10.93
N GLU A 212 -7.01 -37.91 11.08
CA GLU A 212 -7.80 -36.70 11.20
C GLU A 212 -7.59 -36.05 12.58
N ILE A 213 -7.11 -34.81 12.58
CA ILE A 213 -6.95 -33.96 13.75
C ILE A 213 -7.95 -32.80 13.64
N ASP A 214 -8.52 -32.40 14.77
CA ASP A 214 -9.36 -31.20 14.89
C ASP A 214 -8.59 -29.95 14.41
N GLY A 215 -9.05 -29.40 13.28
CA GLY A 215 -8.50 -28.21 12.64
C GLY A 215 -8.82 -26.91 13.39
N ALA A 216 -9.64 -26.94 14.46
CA ALA A 216 -9.94 -25.76 15.25
C ALA A 216 -8.68 -25.12 15.88
N ALA A 217 -7.67 -25.93 16.24
CA ALA A 217 -6.40 -25.41 16.75
C ALA A 217 -5.63 -24.60 15.69
N GLN A 218 -5.60 -25.08 14.45
CA GLN A 218 -4.97 -24.37 13.34
C GLN A 218 -5.73 -23.09 12.99
N TYR A 219 -7.06 -23.12 13.02
CA TYR A 219 -7.89 -21.93 12.86
C TYR A 219 -7.54 -20.86 13.91
N ARG A 220 -7.45 -21.24 15.19
CA ARG A 220 -7.06 -20.32 16.28
C ARG A 220 -5.68 -19.70 16.05
N GLU A 221 -4.71 -20.48 15.60
CA GLU A 221 -3.38 -19.97 15.26
C GLU A 221 -3.42 -18.98 14.07
N ASN A 222 -4.26 -19.22 13.08
CA ASN A 222 -4.40 -18.32 11.92
C ASN A 222 -5.09 -16.99 12.29
N VAL A 223 -5.95 -16.98 13.31
CA VAL A 223 -6.67 -15.78 13.77
C VAL A 223 -6.09 -15.19 15.05
N LYS A 224 -4.92 -15.66 15.51
CA LYS A 224 -4.32 -15.26 16.80
C LYS A 224 -4.02 -13.76 16.92
N ASP A 225 -3.72 -13.12 15.78
CA ASP A 225 -3.41 -11.70 15.67
C ASP A 225 -4.62 -10.88 15.20
N SER A 226 -5.77 -11.54 15.00
CA SER A 226 -6.99 -10.85 14.60
C SER A 226 -7.48 -9.99 15.75
N ASN A 227 -7.27 -8.68 15.61
CA ASN A 227 -7.90 -7.67 16.42
C ASN A 227 -9.24 -7.33 15.77
N LEU A 228 -10.25 -8.21 15.88
CA LEU A 228 -11.62 -7.85 15.44
C LEU A 228 -12.12 -6.67 16.29
N ARG A 229 -11.74 -5.46 15.87
CA ARG A 229 -12.20 -4.16 16.33
C ARG A 229 -13.55 -3.88 15.69
#